data_AF-A0A925C2V7-F1
#
_entry.id   AF-A0A925C2V7-F1
#
_cell.length_a   1.000
_cell.length_b   1.000
_cell.length_c   1.000
_cell.angle_alpha   90.00
_cell.angle_beta   90.00
_cell.angle_gamma   90.00
#
_symmetry.space_group_name_H-M   'P 1'
#
loop_
_entity.id
_entity.type
_entity.pdbx_description
1 polymer ?
#
loop_
_entity_poly.entity_id
_entity_poly.type
_entity_poly.pdbx_seq_one_letter_code
_entity_poly.pdbx_strand_id
1 'polypeptide(L)'
;MIKTALQWLEDGSLAVAIRQSAWLYPAFEILHITGIVLLVGPAFMFDLRLLGFAKKIPVLTLANYLLSWSRRGLLVVIPSGIFLFITNAATLGFDPV
;
A
#
# COMPACT_ATOMS: atom_id res chain seq x y z
N MET A 1 -22.69 2.46 16.23
CA MET A 1 -22.79 1.68 14.97
C MET A 1 -21.42 1.44 14.35
N ILE A 2 -20.63 2.47 14.02
CA ILE A 2 -19.27 2.30 13.42
C ILE A 2 -18.30 1.52 14.32
N LYS A 3 -18.30 1.76 15.64
CA LYS A 3 -17.49 1.00 16.62
C LYS A 3 -17.70 -0.50 16.52
N THR A 4 -18.96 -0.94 16.52
CA THR A 4 -19.35 -2.34 16.46
C THR A 4 -18.94 -2.99 15.14
N ALA A 5 -19.00 -2.25 14.03
CA ALA A 5 -18.57 -2.74 12.73
C ALA A 5 -17.03 -2.93 12.65
N LEU A 6 -16.25 -1.99 13.18
CA LEU A 6 -14.79 -2.09 13.23
C LEU A 6 -14.31 -3.22 14.14
N GLN A 7 -14.95 -3.39 15.30
CA GLN A 7 -14.69 -4.52 16.19
C GLN A 7 -15.03 -5.86 15.54
N TRP A 8 -16.14 -5.94 14.80
CA TRP A 8 -16.51 -7.15 14.06
C TRP A 8 -15.49 -7.52 12.96
N LEU A 9 -14.90 -6.52 12.30
CA LEU A 9 -13.80 -6.72 11.35
C LEU A 9 -12.53 -7.25 12.04
N GLU A 10 -12.18 -6.67 13.19
CA GLU A 10 -10.98 -7.05 13.96
C GLU A 10 -11.08 -8.42 14.64
N ASP A 11 -12.28 -8.83 15.07
CA ASP A 11 -12.54 -10.14 15.67
C ASP A 11 -12.74 -11.25 14.62
N GLY A 12 -12.73 -10.91 13.33
CA GLY A 12 -12.86 -11.87 12.24
C GLY A 12 -11.75 -12.92 12.26
N SER A 13 -12.08 -14.18 11.90
CA SER A 13 -11.13 -15.29 11.89
C SER A 13 -9.88 -15.03 11.05
N LEU A 14 -10.03 -14.27 9.96
CA LEU A 14 -8.94 -13.81 9.08
C LEU A 14 -8.02 -12.81 9.80
N ALA A 15 -8.58 -11.84 10.51
CA ALA A 15 -7.83 -10.84 11.28
C ALA A 15 -7.04 -11.51 12.41
N VAL A 16 -7.69 -12.41 13.14
CA VAL A 16 -7.07 -13.19 14.22
C VAL A 16 -5.95 -14.08 13.68
N ALA A 17 -6.14 -14.77 12.54
CA ALA A 17 -5.12 -15.62 11.94
C ALA A 17 -3.86 -14.84 11.51
N ILE A 18 -4.03 -13.63 10.97
CA ILE A 18 -2.90 -12.77 10.60
C ILE A 18 -2.19 -12.26 11.85
N ARG A 19 -2.94 -11.82 12.88
CA ARG A 19 -2.39 -11.29 14.14
C ARG A 19 -1.67 -12.35 14.97
N GLN A 20 -2.16 -13.59 14.97
CA GLN A 20 -1.55 -14.70 15.71
C GLN A 20 -0.29 -15.26 15.04
N SER A 21 -0.08 -14.95 13.75
CA SER A 21 1.11 -15.38 13.04
C SER A 21 2.23 -14.35 13.13
N ALA A 22 3.36 -14.77 13.68
CA ALA A 22 4.56 -13.93 13.81
C ALA A 22 5.12 -13.44 12.45
N TRP A 23 4.73 -14.08 11.34
CA TRP A 23 5.26 -13.78 10.00
C TRP A 23 4.25 -13.14 9.06
N LEU A 24 2.95 -13.42 9.19
CA LEU A 24 1.96 -12.88 8.26
C LEU A 24 1.86 -11.37 8.36
N TYR A 25 1.81 -10.83 9.58
CA TYR A 25 1.72 -9.38 9.77
C TYR A 25 2.96 -8.64 9.18
N PRO A 26 4.22 -9.01 9.53
CA PRO A 26 5.39 -8.39 8.91
C PRO A 26 5.46 -8.59 7.39
N ALA A 27 5.03 -9.75 6.88
CA ALA A 27 5.03 -9.99 5.43
C ALA A 27 4.04 -9.05 4.70
N PHE A 28 2.84 -8.86 5.23
CA PHE A 28 1.87 -7.91 4.66
C PHE A 28 2.36 -6.47 4.77
N GLU A 29 3.02 -6.11 5.88
CA GLU A 29 3.63 -4.78 6.07
C GLU A 29 4.73 -4.52 5.03
N ILE A 30 5.64 -5.47 4.81
CA ILE A 30 6.69 -5.38 3.78
C ILE A 30 6.07 -5.26 2.39
N LEU A 31 5.05 -6.07 2.07
CA LEU A 31 4.34 -5.99 0.80
C LEU A 31 3.66 -4.63 0.62
N HIS A 32 3.06 -4.10 1.68
CA HIS A 32 2.40 -2.81 1.67
C HIS A 32 3.37 -1.67 1.38
N ILE A 33 4.48 -1.59 2.14
CA ILE A 33 5.53 -0.58 1.93
C ILE A 33 6.14 -0.71 0.54
N THR A 34 6.40 -1.93 0.07
CA THR A 34 6.89 -2.17 -1.29
C THR A 34 5.90 -1.67 -2.33
N GLY A 35 4.60 -1.91 -2.13
CA GLY A 35 3.52 -1.37 -2.96
C GLY A 35 3.52 0.16 -3.01
N ILE A 36 3.70 0.82 -1.87
CA ILE A 36 3.83 2.29 -1.79
C ILE A 36 5.04 2.77 -2.60
N VAL A 37 6.21 2.15 -2.42
CA VAL A 37 7.44 2.52 -3.16
C VAL A 37 7.24 2.34 -4.66
N LEU A 38 6.58 1.26 -5.08
CA LEU A 38 6.27 1.00 -6.49
C LEU A 38 5.18 1.93 -7.05
N LEU A 39 4.33 2.51 -6.20
CA LEU A 39 3.31 3.48 -6.60
C LEU A 39 3.91 4.89 -6.73
N VAL A 40 4.62 5.34 -5.70
CA VAL A 40 5.15 6.70 -5.54
C VAL A 40 6.49 6.90 -6.25
N GLY A 41 7.36 5.90 -6.24
CA GLY A 41 8.68 5.97 -6.88
C GLY A 41 8.62 6.31 -8.37
N PRO A 42 7.72 5.70 -9.16
CA PRO A 42 7.54 6.08 -10.55
C PRO A 42 7.04 7.51 -10.75
N ALA A 43 6.13 8.01 -9.91
CA ALA A 43 5.69 9.40 -9.97
C ALA A 43 6.87 10.36 -9.72
N PHE A 44 7.66 10.08 -8.69
CA PHE A 44 8.87 10.85 -8.39
C PHE A 44 9.88 10.84 -9.54
N MET A 45 10.12 9.68 -10.18
CA MET A 45 10.99 9.57 -11.35
C MET A 45 10.47 10.37 -12.55
N PHE A 46 9.15 10.40 -12.74
CA PHE A 46 8.51 11.19 -13.79
C PHE A 46 8.69 12.69 -13.55
N ASP A 47 8.53 13.15 -12.31
CA ASP A 47 8.76 14.55 -11.94
C ASP A 47 10.21 14.98 -12.16
N LEU A 48 11.19 14.15 -11.79
CA LEU A 48 12.61 14.41 -12.10
C LEU A 48 12.84 14.55 -13.61
N ARG A 49 12.17 13.73 -14.42
CA ARG A 49 12.26 13.82 -15.89
C ARG A 49 11.68 15.12 -16.41
N LEU A 50 10.60 15.62 -15.80
CA LEU A 50 9.99 16.92 -16.15
C LEU A 50 10.87 18.10 -15.72
N LEU A 51 11.55 18.00 -14.57
CA LEU A 51 12.52 18.98 -14.08
C LEU A 51 13.81 19.04 -14.93
N GLY A 52 13.96 18.16 -15.91
CA GLY A 52 15.06 18.18 -16.86
C GLY A 52 16.23 17.27 -16.52
N PHE A 53 16.08 16.36 -15.55
CA PHE A 53 16.99 15.23 -15.41
C PHE A 53 16.71 14.19 -16.51
N ALA A 54 17.73 13.41 -16.91
CA ALA A 54 17.59 12.31 -17.89
C ALA A 54 16.92 12.68 -19.25
N LYS A 55 17.16 13.88 -19.78
CA LYS A 55 16.56 14.39 -21.04
C LYS A 55 16.71 13.48 -22.26
N LYS A 56 17.73 12.61 -22.25
CA LYS A 56 18.00 11.62 -23.32
C LYS A 56 16.90 10.55 -23.47
N ILE A 57 16.07 10.36 -22.44
CA ILE A 57 15.00 9.36 -22.46
C ILE A 57 13.70 10.01 -22.97
N PRO A 58 13.02 9.44 -23.99
CA PRO A 58 11.72 9.93 -24.46
C PRO A 58 10.67 9.90 -23.34
N VAL A 59 9.96 11.01 -23.15
CA VAL A 59 8.96 11.17 -22.07
C VAL A 59 7.86 10.13 -22.17
N LEU A 60 7.35 9.87 -23.39
CA LEU A 60 6.24 8.95 -23.60
C LEU A 60 6.63 7.49 -23.27
N THR A 61 7.84 7.07 -23.64
CA THR A 61 8.36 5.73 -23.32
C THR A 61 8.54 5.58 -21.81
N LEU A 62 9.11 6.59 -21.16
CA LEU A 62 9.29 6.59 -19.71
C LEU A 62 7.95 6.55 -18.99
N ALA A 63 6.99 7.39 -19.40
CA ALA A 63 5.65 7.44 -18.82
C ALA A 63 4.94 6.08 -18.88
N ASN A 64 4.95 5.41 -20.04
CA ASN A 64 4.30 4.11 -20.19
C ASN A 64 4.93 3.03 -19.29
N TYR A 65 6.25 3.04 -19.16
CA TYR A 65 6.97 2.11 -18.29
C TYR A 65 6.68 2.38 -16.80
N LEU A 66 6.81 3.64 -16.38
CA LEU A 66 6.55 4.08 -15.00
C LEU A 66 5.09 3.85 -14.60
N LEU A 67 4.14 4.11 -15.50
CA LEU A 67 2.71 3.87 -15.26
C LEU A 67 2.40 2.38 -15.08
N SER A 68 3.07 1.50 -15.83
CA SER A 68 2.89 0.05 -15.69
C SER A 68 3.35 -0.45 -14.31
N TRP A 69 4.46 0.09 -13.80
CA TRP A 69 4.93 -0.19 -12.44
C TRP A 69 4.02 0.39 -11.36
N SER A 70 3.57 1.63 -11.55
CA SER A 70 2.62 2.28 -10.64
C SER A 70 1.31 1.48 -10.50
N ARG A 71 0.77 0.95 -11.61
CA ARG A 71 -0.39 0.04 -11.59
C ARG A 71 -0.12 -1.24 -10.80
N ARG A 72 1.06 -1.86 -10.96
CA ARG A 72 1.44 -3.04 -10.19
C ARG A 72 1.58 -2.72 -8.70
N GLY A 73 2.19 -1.59 -8.36
CA GLY A 73 2.26 -1.09 -6.98
C GLY A 73 0.88 -0.90 -6.37
N LEU A 74 -0.05 -0.32 -7.13
CA LEU A 74 -1.44 -0.13 -6.70
C LEU A 74 -2.15 -1.46 -6.39
N LEU A 75 -1.95 -2.46 -7.25
CA LEU A 75 -2.51 -3.81 -7.06
C LEU A 75 -1.94 -4.53 -5.84
N VAL A 76 -0.75 -4.17 -5.37
CA VAL A 76 -0.13 -4.74 -4.17
C VAL A 76 -0.53 -3.97 -2.92
N VAL A 77 -0.51 -2.63 -2.98
CA VAL A 77 -0.73 -1.76 -1.81
C VAL A 77 -2.16 -1.81 -1.28
N ILE A 78 -3.16 -1.90 -2.17
CA ILE A 78 -4.57 -1.94 -1.78
C ILE A 78 -4.89 -3.21 -0.96
N PRO A 79 -4.67 -4.43 -1.47
CA PRO A 79 -5.03 -5.63 -0.72
C PRO A 79 -4.21 -5.79 0.55
N SER A 80 -2.90 -5.51 0.51
CA SER A 80 -2.06 -5.55 1.72
C SER A 80 -2.53 -4.53 2.77
N GLY A 81 -2.91 -3.32 2.36
CA GLY A 81 -3.44 -2.28 3.26
C GLY A 81 -4.78 -2.67 3.88
N ILE A 82 -5.67 -3.30 3.09
CA ILE A 82 -6.93 -3.84 3.61
C ILE A 82 -6.65 -4.91 4.68
N PHE A 83 -5.74 -5.85 4.43
CA PHE A 83 -5.41 -6.89 5.42
C PHE A 83 -4.84 -6.29 6.71
N LEU A 84 -3.91 -5.34 6.61
CA LEU A 84 -3.34 -4.64 7.78
C LEU A 84 -4.40 -3.84 8.53
N PHE A 85 -5.27 -3.11 7.82
CA PHE A 85 -6.34 -2.34 8.43
C PHE A 85 -7.29 -3.24 9.22
N ILE A 86 -7.72 -4.37 8.64
CA ILE A 86 -8.64 -5.30 9.29
C ILE A 86 -8.04 -5.85 10.60
N THR A 87 -6.72 -6.07 10.67
CA THR A 87 -6.07 -6.58 11.90
C THR A 87 -6.03 -5.59 13.07
N ASN A 88 -6.16 -4.29 12.81
CA ASN A 88 -6.06 -3.21 13.81
C ASN A 88 -7.16 -2.16 13.61
N ALA A 89 -8.34 -2.58 13.14
CA ALA A 89 -9.39 -1.68 12.64
C ALA A 89 -9.96 -0.77 13.73
N ALA A 90 -10.17 -1.30 14.95
CA ALA A 90 -10.70 -0.49 16.05
C ALA A 90 -9.66 0.50 16.58
N THR A 91 -8.38 0.09 16.65
CA THR A 91 -7.28 0.96 17.06
C THR A 91 -7.13 2.12 16.07
N LEU A 92 -6.99 1.84 14.77
CA LEU A 92 -6.81 2.86 13.74
C LEU A 92 -8.04 3.77 13.53
N GLY A 93 -9.25 3.26 13.73
CA GLY A 93 -10.48 4.02 13.53
C GLY A 93 -10.83 4.98 14.66
N PHE A 94 -10.20 4.84 15.83
CA PHE A 94 -10.48 5.65 17.02
C PHE A 94 -9.25 6.25 17.68
N ASP A 95 -8.05 6.04 17.13
CA ASP A 95 -6.85 6.72 17.61
C ASP A 95 -7.03 8.24 17.42
N PRO A 96 -6.99 9.06 18.49
CA PRO A 96 -7.20 10.50 18.40
C PRO A 96 -5.94 11.27 17.98
N VAL A 97 -4.84 10.57 17.65
CA VAL A 97 -3.56 11.14 17.22
C VAL A 97 -3.51 11.30 15.71
#